data_AF-A0A957KMW2-F1
#
_entry.id   AF-A0A957KMW2-F1
#
_cell.length_a   1.000
_cell.length_b   1.000
_cell.length_c   1.000
_cell.angle_alpha   90.00
_cell.angle_beta   90.00
_cell.angle_gamma   90.00
#
_symmetry.space_group_name_H-M   'P 1'
#
loop_
_entity.id
_entity.type
_entity.pdbx_description
1 polymer ?
#
loop_
_entity_poly.entity_id
_entity_poly.type
_entity_poly.pdbx_seq_one_letter_code
_entity_poly.pdbx_strand_id
1 'polypeptide(L)'
;MRKSFLITLLAVLWLVLAASSSSAQSPGIVDNGWMPHAQGPLNGDIYTVIWGDTVFSISRRFNVDQYTLMSYNGIPSPYRLLAGQPIRIPTSGPGPQPCPSPFLTITNPPPNTNVGTSFPVSGSGCGLFEGNVFIRALDSRGVQVGQVVTTLSGPTVGIGGQGTYNDTMTV
;
A
#
# COMPACT_ATOMS: atom_id res chain seq x y z
N MET A 1 40.35 -6.28 -50.18
CA MET A 1 41.51 -6.52 -49.28
C MET A 1 41.03 -6.46 -47.84
N ARG A 2 41.28 -7.51 -47.06
CA ARG A 2 40.87 -7.70 -45.65
C ARG A 2 41.77 -6.92 -44.69
N LYS A 3 41.23 -6.32 -43.63
CA LYS A 3 41.93 -5.99 -42.34
C LYS A 3 40.88 -5.94 -41.21
N SER A 4 40.58 -7.03 -40.51
CA SER A 4 41.26 -7.60 -39.32
C SER A 4 40.81 -6.95 -38.00
N PHE A 5 39.93 -7.64 -37.26
CA PHE A 5 39.56 -7.37 -35.87
C PHE A 5 40.62 -7.97 -34.92
N LEU A 6 41.00 -7.25 -33.87
CA LEU A 6 41.89 -7.72 -32.81
C LEU A 6 41.06 -8.13 -31.58
N ILE A 7 41.19 -9.37 -31.12
CA ILE A 7 40.71 -9.84 -29.81
C ILE A 7 41.95 -9.95 -28.92
N THR A 8 42.05 -9.13 -27.88
CA THR A 8 43.05 -9.29 -26.82
C THR A 8 42.37 -9.77 -25.54
N LEU A 9 42.75 -10.97 -25.12
CA LEU A 9 42.35 -11.64 -23.88
C LEU A 9 43.44 -11.38 -22.83
N LEU A 10 43.15 -10.60 -21.80
CA LEU A 10 44.00 -10.47 -20.62
C LEU A 10 43.11 -10.35 -19.38
N ALA A 11 43.05 -11.46 -18.65
CA ALA A 11 42.39 -11.55 -17.36
C ALA A 11 43.20 -10.79 -16.31
N VAL A 12 42.57 -9.80 -15.65
CA VAL A 12 43.02 -9.34 -14.34
C VAL A 12 41.81 -9.37 -13.42
N LEU A 13 41.81 -10.39 -12.59
CA LEU A 13 40.93 -10.61 -11.46
C LEU A 13 41.28 -9.60 -10.36
N TRP A 14 40.37 -8.66 -10.07
CA TRP A 14 40.27 -8.01 -8.76
C TRP A 14 38.83 -8.03 -8.27
N LEU A 15 38.66 -8.85 -7.23
CA LEU A 15 37.49 -9.01 -6.39
C LEU A 15 37.34 -7.78 -5.50
N VAL A 16 36.30 -6.96 -5.74
CA VAL A 16 35.41 -6.43 -4.69
C VAL A 16 34.04 -6.27 -5.35
N LEU A 17 33.23 -7.32 -5.31
CA LEU A 17 31.81 -7.20 -5.55
C LEU A 17 31.20 -6.59 -4.28
N ALA A 18 31.38 -5.28 -4.09
CA ALA A 18 30.42 -4.54 -3.31
C ALA A 18 29.18 -4.46 -4.22
N ALA A 19 28.38 -5.53 -4.19
CA ALA A 19 26.96 -5.38 -4.44
C ALA A 19 26.49 -4.46 -3.31
N SER A 20 26.63 -3.15 -3.50
CA SER A 20 25.72 -2.21 -2.91
C SER A 20 24.38 -2.61 -3.48
N SER A 21 23.71 -3.53 -2.79
CA SER A 21 22.28 -3.69 -2.87
C SER A 21 21.70 -2.38 -2.36
N SER A 22 21.77 -1.34 -3.21
CA SER A 22 20.72 -0.35 -3.26
C SER A 22 19.49 -1.17 -3.57
N SER A 23 18.83 -1.64 -2.51
CA SER A 23 17.44 -2.03 -2.55
C SER A 23 16.77 -0.85 -3.22
N ALA A 24 16.52 -0.96 -4.52
CA ALA A 24 15.51 -0.14 -5.15
C ALA A 24 14.33 -0.29 -4.21
N GLN A 25 14.02 0.76 -3.47
CA GLN A 25 12.78 0.82 -2.71
C GLN A 25 11.74 0.52 -3.78
N SER A 26 11.19 -0.70 -3.73
CA SER A 26 10.03 -1.08 -4.54
C SER A 26 9.09 0.10 -4.42
N PRO A 27 8.55 0.68 -5.53
CA PRO A 27 7.70 1.86 -5.47
C PRO A 27 6.70 1.68 -4.34
N GLY A 28 7.04 2.27 -3.19
CA GLY A 28 6.31 2.05 -1.97
C GLY A 28 5.02 2.78 -2.21
N ILE A 29 3.89 2.10 -2.01
CA ILE A 29 2.64 2.82 -1.84
C ILE A 29 2.87 3.71 -0.62
N VAL A 30 3.12 4.98 -0.88
CA VAL A 30 3.20 5.99 0.15
C VAL A 30 1.76 6.33 0.45
N ASP A 31 1.15 5.60 1.40
CA ASP A 31 -0.06 6.08 2.04
C ASP A 31 0.33 7.38 2.75
N ASN A 32 -0.01 8.51 2.11
CA ASN A 32 0.13 9.84 2.70
C ASN A 32 -0.97 10.12 3.74
N GLY A 33 -1.82 9.13 4.05
CA GLY A 33 -2.70 9.10 5.19
C GLY A 33 -1.91 9.08 6.49
N TRP A 34 -1.90 10.23 7.17
CA TRP A 34 -1.34 10.42 8.52
C TRP A 34 -2.13 9.69 9.62
N MET A 35 -2.64 8.48 9.35
CA MET A 35 -3.32 7.67 10.36
C MET A 35 -2.61 6.33 10.50
N PRO A 36 -1.99 6.03 11.66
CA PRO A 36 -1.41 4.71 11.90
C PRO A 36 -2.53 3.68 11.85
N HIS A 37 -2.64 2.95 10.74
CA HIS A 37 -3.51 1.79 10.67
C HIS A 37 -3.03 0.77 11.70
N ALA A 38 -3.94 0.19 12.50
CA ALA A 38 -3.57 -0.72 13.57
C ALA A 38 -2.74 -1.91 13.01
N GLN A 39 -1.50 -2.17 13.45
CA GLN A 39 -0.61 -3.21 12.86
C GLN A 39 -0.28 -4.39 13.77
N GLY A 40 -0.84 -4.42 14.97
CA GLY A 40 -0.68 -5.50 15.92
C GLY A 40 -1.12 -6.87 15.40
N PRO A 41 -0.59 -7.96 15.97
CA PRO A 41 -1.00 -9.31 15.63
C PRO A 41 -2.42 -9.60 16.13
N LEU A 42 -3.17 -10.35 15.32
CA LEU A 42 -4.47 -10.92 15.68
C LEU A 42 -4.30 -12.43 15.90
N ASN A 43 -4.74 -12.93 17.05
CA ASN A 43 -4.79 -14.36 17.38
C ASN A 43 -6.22 -14.72 17.79
N GLY A 44 -6.96 -15.38 16.89
CA GLY A 44 -8.40 -15.57 17.06
C GLY A 44 -9.15 -14.24 17.07
N ASP A 45 -9.90 -13.98 18.13
CA ASP A 45 -10.59 -12.72 18.40
C ASP A 45 -9.75 -11.71 19.19
N ILE A 46 -8.50 -12.04 19.54
CA ILE A 46 -7.64 -11.20 20.38
C ILE A 46 -6.59 -10.46 19.54
N TYR A 47 -6.70 -9.14 19.51
CA TYR A 47 -5.73 -8.22 18.93
C TYR A 47 -4.75 -7.72 19.99
N THR A 48 -3.44 -7.73 19.71
CA THR A 48 -2.44 -7.17 20.63
C THR A 48 -2.05 -5.76 20.19
N VAL A 49 -2.34 -4.76 21.03
CA VAL A 49 -2.01 -3.36 20.77
C VAL A 49 -0.50 -3.17 20.61
N ILE A 50 -0.09 -2.40 19.62
CA ILE A 50 1.31 -1.96 19.46
C ILE A 50 1.45 -0.45 19.62
N TRP A 51 2.69 0.03 19.69
CA TRP A 51 2.94 1.46 19.80
C TRP A 51 2.42 2.19 18.55
N GLY A 52 1.63 3.26 18.76
CA GLY A 52 0.98 4.04 17.70
C GLY A 52 -0.48 3.65 17.43
N ASP A 53 -0.97 2.54 17.98
CA ASP A 53 -2.37 2.16 17.84
C ASP A 53 -3.31 3.09 18.62
N THR A 54 -4.51 3.29 18.08
CA THR A 54 -5.61 4.01 18.72
C THR A 54 -6.88 3.18 18.66
N VAL A 55 -7.86 3.48 19.52
CA VAL A 55 -9.19 2.86 19.42
C VAL A 55 -9.76 3.05 18.01
N PHE A 56 -9.60 4.26 17.45
CA PHE A 56 -10.00 4.58 16.09
C PHE A 56 -9.36 3.65 15.05
N SER A 57 -8.03 3.52 15.05
CA SER A 57 -7.34 2.73 14.04
C SER A 57 -7.63 1.23 14.13
N ILE A 58 -7.82 0.70 15.34
CA ILE A 58 -8.24 -0.70 15.55
C ILE A 58 -9.69 -0.90 15.08
N SER A 59 -10.58 0.01 15.47
CA SER A 59 -11.98 0.05 15.02
C SER A 59 -12.09 0.01 13.50
N ARG A 60 -11.32 0.86 12.82
CA ARG A 60 -11.30 0.92 11.35
C ARG A 60 -10.80 -0.39 10.75
N ARG A 61 -9.68 -0.94 11.27
CA ARG A 61 -9.10 -2.20 10.78
C ARG A 61 -10.08 -3.37 10.83
N PHE A 62 -10.88 -3.46 11.89
CA PHE A 62 -11.80 -4.58 12.10
C PHE A 62 -13.26 -4.27 11.72
N ASN A 63 -13.51 -3.09 11.14
CA ASN A 63 -14.86 -2.61 10.84
C ASN A 63 -15.82 -2.67 12.03
N VAL A 64 -15.31 -2.32 13.22
CA VAL A 64 -16.10 -2.26 14.45
C VAL A 64 -16.31 -0.80 14.81
N ASP A 65 -17.51 -0.47 15.28
CA ASP A 65 -17.75 0.84 15.87
C ASP A 65 -16.85 1.08 17.09
N GLN A 66 -16.30 2.28 17.24
CA GLN A 66 -15.36 2.59 18.33
C GLN A 66 -16.02 2.41 19.70
N TYR A 67 -17.27 2.85 19.84
CA TYR A 67 -17.99 2.74 21.11
C TYR A 67 -18.26 1.29 21.48
N THR A 68 -18.61 0.47 20.49
CA THR A 68 -18.77 -0.98 20.63
C THR A 68 -17.45 -1.64 21.03
N LEU A 69 -16.33 -1.31 20.37
CA LEU A 69 -15.01 -1.84 20.71
C LEU A 69 -14.60 -1.48 22.14
N MET A 70 -14.81 -0.23 22.57
CA MET A 70 -14.47 0.24 23.91
C MET A 70 -15.33 -0.41 24.99
N SER A 71 -16.65 -0.45 24.78
CA SER A 71 -17.59 -1.06 25.74
C SER A 71 -17.36 -2.57 25.88
N TYR A 72 -17.06 -3.25 24.77
CA TYR A 72 -16.75 -4.68 24.77
C TYR A 72 -15.47 -5.03 25.54
N ASN A 73 -14.50 -4.10 25.57
CA ASN A 73 -13.21 -4.28 26.24
C ASN A 73 -13.09 -3.53 27.57
N GLY A 74 -14.16 -2.87 28.02
CA GLY A 74 -14.16 -2.09 29.26
C GLY A 74 -13.13 -0.96 29.26
N ILE A 75 -12.88 -0.31 28.12
CA ILE A 75 -11.89 0.78 27.99
C ILE A 75 -12.51 2.09 28.48
N PRO A 76 -12.09 2.63 29.65
CA PRO A 76 -12.68 3.85 30.18
C PRO A 76 -12.12 5.09 29.46
N SER A 77 -12.86 6.20 29.52
CA SER A 77 -12.32 7.52 29.17
C SER A 77 -11.05 7.78 30.01
N PRO A 78 -9.93 8.26 29.43
CA PRO A 78 -9.79 8.91 28.12
C PRO A 78 -9.37 7.98 26.96
N TYR A 79 -9.80 6.72 26.97
CA TYR A 79 -9.65 5.75 25.88
C TYR A 79 -8.18 5.45 25.51
N ARG A 80 -7.31 5.43 26.53
CA ARG A 80 -5.90 5.09 26.37
C ARG A 80 -5.74 3.60 26.13
N LEU A 81 -4.95 3.28 25.10
CA LEU A 81 -4.45 1.93 24.86
C LEU A 81 -3.00 1.84 25.32
N LEU A 82 -2.62 0.70 25.87
CA LEU A 82 -1.24 0.39 26.23
C LEU A 82 -0.67 -0.62 25.23
N ALA A 83 0.57 -0.42 24.79
CA ALA A 83 1.25 -1.43 23.97
C ALA A 83 1.34 -2.76 24.74
N GLY A 84 1.08 -3.87 24.06
CA GLY A 84 0.94 -5.20 24.65
C GLY A 84 -0.46 -5.49 25.23
N GLN A 85 -1.36 -4.52 25.28
CA GLN A 85 -2.72 -4.74 25.77
C GLN A 85 -3.49 -5.67 24.83
N PRO A 86 -4.09 -6.76 25.35
CA PRO A 86 -5.00 -7.58 24.56
C PRO A 86 -6.36 -6.87 24.43
N ILE A 87 -6.86 -6.80 23.20
CA ILE A 87 -8.17 -6.25 22.84
C ILE A 87 -8.97 -7.35 22.15
N ARG A 88 -10.12 -7.69 22.69
CA ARG A 88 -11.07 -8.60 22.05
C ARG A 88 -11.86 -7.86 20.98
N ILE A 89 -11.89 -8.40 19.78
CA ILE A 89 -12.63 -7.85 18.65
C ILE A 89 -14.04 -8.46 18.66
N PRO A 90 -15.11 -7.68 18.87
CA PRO A 90 -16.47 -8.20 18.86
C PRO A 90 -16.83 -8.60 17.41
N THR A 91 -16.76 -9.89 17.10
CA THR A 91 -17.07 -10.42 15.76
C THR A 91 -18.57 -10.68 15.62
N SER A 92 -19.29 -9.83 14.88
CA SER A 92 -20.50 -10.27 14.16
C SER A 92 -20.07 -10.78 12.78
N GLY A 93 -19.59 -12.03 12.73
CA GLY A 93 -19.10 -12.68 11.51
C GLY A 93 -17.66 -12.30 11.14
N PRO A 94 -17.08 -12.93 10.09
CA PRO A 94 -15.78 -12.53 9.58
C PRO A 94 -15.95 -11.10 9.06
N GLY A 95 -15.47 -10.13 9.84
CA GLY A 95 -15.23 -8.79 9.33
C GLY A 95 -14.39 -8.90 8.05
N PRO A 96 -14.53 -7.97 7.10
CA PRO A 96 -13.71 -8.00 5.89
C PRO A 96 -12.25 -8.15 6.29
N GLN A 97 -11.63 -9.24 5.83
CA GLN A 97 -10.28 -9.60 6.24
C GLN A 97 -9.36 -8.42 5.83
N PRO A 98 -8.70 -7.74 6.79
CA PRO A 98 -7.76 -6.68 6.45
C PRO A 98 -6.74 -7.28 5.49
N CYS A 99 -6.45 -6.58 4.39
CA CYS A 99 -5.55 -7.14 3.39
C CYS A 99 -4.22 -7.51 4.03
N PRO A 100 -3.71 -8.73 3.77
CA PRO A 100 -2.50 -9.22 4.42
C PRO A 100 -1.28 -8.35 4.12
N SER A 101 -1.28 -7.67 2.98
CA SER A 101 -0.37 -6.58 2.64
C SER A 101 -1.11 -5.55 1.77
N PRO A 102 -0.90 -4.24 1.99
CA PRO A 102 -1.43 -3.22 1.09
C PRO A 102 -0.81 -3.37 -0.31
N PHE A 103 -1.61 -3.11 -1.35
CA PHE A 103 -1.15 -3.12 -2.74
C PHE A 103 -1.96 -2.13 -3.60
N LEU A 104 -1.38 -1.77 -4.74
CA LEU A 104 -1.97 -0.94 -5.78
C LEU A 104 -1.39 -1.42 -7.11
N THR A 105 -2.27 -1.75 -8.04
CA THR A 105 -1.91 -2.27 -9.36
C THR A 105 -2.69 -1.53 -10.43
N ILE A 106 -1.97 -0.95 -11.38
CA ILE A 106 -2.54 -0.41 -12.62
C ILE A 106 -2.74 -1.58 -13.59
N THR A 107 -3.99 -1.82 -14.00
CA THR A 107 -4.34 -2.87 -14.99
C THR A 107 -4.51 -2.30 -16.39
N ASN A 108 -4.84 -1.02 -16.50
CA ASN A 108 -4.98 -0.32 -17.76
C ASN A 108 -4.47 1.12 -17.62
N PRO A 109 -3.65 1.64 -18.55
CA PRO A 109 -3.03 0.90 -19.65
C PRO A 109 -1.98 -0.11 -19.15
N PRO A 110 -1.71 -1.21 -19.88
CA PRO A 110 -0.63 -2.13 -19.54
C PRO A 110 0.74 -1.43 -19.51
N PRO A 111 1.73 -1.95 -18.76
CA PRO A 111 3.07 -1.40 -18.74
C PRO A 111 3.68 -1.27 -20.14
N ASN A 112 4.43 -0.18 -20.38
CA ASN A 112 5.09 0.12 -21.66
C ASN A 112 4.15 0.35 -22.86
N THR A 113 2.87 0.64 -22.62
CA THR A 113 1.93 1.01 -23.68
C THR A 113 2.19 2.44 -24.15
N ASN A 114 2.30 2.65 -25.46
CA ASN A 114 2.25 4.00 -26.04
C ASN A 114 0.84 4.55 -25.89
N VAL A 115 0.70 5.60 -25.10
CA VAL A 115 -0.59 6.27 -24.82
C VAL A 115 -0.63 7.63 -25.48
N GLY A 116 -1.83 8.10 -25.84
CA GLY A 116 -2.04 9.46 -26.35
C GLY A 116 -2.01 10.51 -25.24
N THR A 117 -2.45 11.73 -25.55
CA THR A 117 -2.57 12.83 -24.58
C THR A 117 -3.74 12.67 -23.62
N SER A 118 -4.70 11.80 -23.95
CA SER A 118 -5.82 11.43 -23.08
C SER A 118 -6.07 9.94 -23.17
N PHE A 119 -6.13 9.26 -22.02
CA PHE A 119 -6.30 7.81 -21.96
C PHE A 119 -6.95 7.36 -20.65
N PRO A 120 -7.72 6.25 -20.66
CA PRO A 120 -8.28 5.69 -19.45
C PRO A 120 -7.19 5.07 -18.58
N VAL A 121 -7.30 5.27 -17.27
CA VAL A 121 -6.45 4.62 -16.27
C VAL A 121 -7.33 3.91 -15.24
N SER A 122 -7.10 2.61 -15.08
CA SER A 122 -7.83 1.80 -14.12
C SER A 122 -6.95 0.75 -13.47
N GLY A 123 -7.42 0.25 -12.34
CA GLY A 123 -6.67 -0.69 -11.54
C GLY A 123 -7.41 -1.14 -10.30
N SER A 124 -6.67 -1.82 -9.44
CA SER A 124 -7.16 -2.30 -8.15
C SER A 124 -6.16 -1.99 -7.05
N GLY A 125 -6.65 -1.91 -5.83
CA GLY A 125 -5.82 -1.74 -4.66
C GLY A 125 -6.50 -2.31 -3.43
N CYS A 126 -5.72 -2.46 -2.38
CA CYS A 126 -6.21 -2.86 -1.08
C CYS A 126 -5.35 -2.26 0.03
N GLY A 127 -5.93 -2.14 1.23
CA GLY A 127 -5.23 -1.56 2.38
C GLY A 127 -5.06 -0.04 2.28
N LEU A 128 -5.75 0.63 1.35
CA LEU A 128 -5.70 2.08 1.21
C LEU A 128 -6.85 2.68 2.01
N PHE A 129 -6.51 3.29 3.14
CA PHE A 129 -7.48 4.01 3.96
C PHE A 129 -7.94 5.26 3.20
N GLU A 130 -9.21 5.65 3.35
CA GLU A 130 -9.89 6.69 2.55
C GLU A 130 -10.08 6.35 1.06
N GLY A 131 -9.33 5.39 0.52
CA GLY A 131 -9.40 4.97 -0.87
C GLY A 131 -8.77 5.94 -1.86
N ASN A 132 -8.17 7.05 -1.41
CA ASN A 132 -7.56 8.03 -2.29
C ASN A 132 -6.31 7.46 -2.98
N VAL A 133 -6.18 7.67 -4.29
CA VAL A 133 -5.07 7.19 -5.11
C VAL A 133 -4.54 8.34 -5.97
N PHE A 134 -3.22 8.51 -5.96
CA PHE A 134 -2.51 9.43 -6.85
C PHE A 134 -1.81 8.64 -7.94
N ILE A 135 -2.18 8.90 -9.19
CA ILE A 135 -1.55 8.27 -10.34
C ILE A 135 -0.70 9.33 -11.04
N ARG A 136 0.53 8.97 -11.38
CA ARG A 136 1.47 9.83 -12.10
C ARG A 136 1.82 9.20 -13.44
N ALA A 137 1.78 9.99 -14.50
CA ALA A 137 2.32 9.63 -15.80
C ALA A 137 3.75 10.14 -15.90
N LEU A 138 4.69 9.27 -16.28
CA LEU A 138 6.10 9.60 -16.46
C LEU A 138 6.49 9.43 -17.95
N ASP A 139 7.35 10.29 -18.47
CA ASP A 139 7.96 10.11 -19.79
C ASP A 139 9.08 9.05 -19.79
N SER A 140 9.69 8.78 -20.94
CA SER A 140 10.80 7.81 -21.07
C SER A 140 12.06 8.17 -20.30
N ARG A 141 12.18 9.42 -19.80
CA ARG A 141 13.27 9.90 -18.96
C ARG A 141 12.89 9.86 -17.47
N GLY A 142 11.68 9.40 -17.13
CA GLY A 142 11.15 9.38 -15.77
C GLY A 142 10.61 10.72 -15.29
N VAL A 143 10.41 11.70 -16.16
CA VAL A 143 9.87 13.02 -15.81
C VAL A 143 8.35 12.95 -15.73
N GLN A 144 7.74 13.46 -14.66
CA GLN A 144 6.29 13.53 -14.54
C GLN A 144 5.69 14.47 -15.58
N VAL A 145 4.80 13.93 -16.43
CA VAL A 145 4.09 14.67 -17.48
C VAL A 145 2.62 14.91 -17.15
N GLY A 146 2.05 14.20 -16.18
CA GLY A 146 0.71 14.48 -15.67
C GLY A 146 0.36 13.67 -14.44
N GLN A 147 -0.78 13.99 -13.84
CA GLN A 147 -1.29 13.33 -12.65
C GLN A 147 -2.81 13.37 -12.60
N VAL A 148 -3.41 12.34 -12.02
CA VAL A 148 -4.84 12.29 -11.70
C VAL A 148 -5.01 11.76 -10.28
N VAL A 149 -6.00 12.32 -9.58
CA VAL A 149 -6.40 11.89 -8.25
C VAL A 149 -7.74 11.19 -8.40
N THR A 150 -7.81 9.95 -7.94
CA THR A 150 -9.02 9.13 -8.03
C THR A 150 -9.24 8.38 -6.72
N THR A 151 -10.39 7.75 -6.58
CA THR A 151 -10.76 6.98 -5.39
C THR A 151 -11.04 5.53 -5.74
N LEU A 152 -10.45 4.61 -4.98
CA LEU A 152 -10.88 3.23 -4.94
C LEU A 152 -12.37 3.18 -4.59
N SER A 153 -13.10 2.39 -5.37
CA SER A 153 -14.50 2.08 -5.18
C SER A 153 -14.62 0.62 -4.79
N GLY A 154 -15.36 0.36 -3.72
CA GLY A 154 -15.57 -0.99 -3.22
C GLY A 154 -16.23 -0.96 -1.84
N PRO A 155 -16.92 -2.04 -1.44
CA PRO A 155 -17.70 -2.09 -0.20
C PRO A 155 -16.84 -1.96 1.07
N THR A 156 -15.52 -2.12 0.95
CA THR A 156 -14.59 -2.20 2.07
C THR A 156 -13.44 -1.20 1.98
N VAL A 157 -13.40 -0.34 0.96
CA VAL A 157 -12.28 0.59 0.73
C VAL A 157 -12.06 1.55 1.90
N GLY A 158 -13.13 2.13 2.46
CA GLY A 158 -13.05 3.06 3.59
C GLY A 158 -12.58 2.45 4.93
N ILE A 159 -12.34 1.14 4.95
CA ILE A 159 -11.85 0.38 6.10
C ILE A 159 -10.60 -0.45 5.74
N GLY A 160 -9.93 -0.13 4.63
CA GLY A 160 -8.68 -0.78 4.21
C GLY A 160 -8.87 -2.12 3.46
N GLY A 161 -10.08 -2.42 3.01
CA GLY A 161 -10.35 -3.56 2.14
C GLY A 161 -10.09 -3.26 0.66
N GLN A 162 -10.45 -4.23 -0.19
CA GLN A 162 -10.13 -4.18 -1.62
C GLN A 162 -11.12 -3.30 -2.39
N GLY A 163 -10.61 -2.59 -3.38
CA GLY A 163 -11.41 -1.82 -4.33
C GLY A 163 -10.76 -1.72 -5.70
N THR A 164 -11.50 -1.10 -6.62
CA THR A 164 -11.05 -0.76 -7.97
C THR A 164 -11.18 0.73 -8.22
N TYR A 165 -10.31 1.31 -9.01
CA TYR A 165 -10.44 2.69 -9.48
C TYR A 165 -10.50 2.71 -11.01
N ASN A 166 -11.15 3.74 -11.54
CA ASN A 166 -11.23 3.98 -12.98
C ASN A 166 -11.39 5.48 -13.20
N ASP A 167 -10.50 6.07 -13.98
CA ASP A 167 -10.50 7.49 -14.29
C ASP A 167 -9.88 7.76 -15.67
N THR A 168 -9.86 9.02 -16.11
CA THR A 168 -9.17 9.46 -17.33
C THR A 168 -7.98 10.34 -16.98
N MET A 169 -6.81 9.98 -17.49
CA MET A 169 -5.59 10.79 -17.38
C MET A 169 -5.46 11.67 -18.62
N THR A 170 -5.06 12.92 -18.40
CA THR A 170 -4.66 13.85 -19.46
C THR A 170 -3.28 14.42 -19.15
N VAL A 171 -2.39 14.42 -20.15
CA VAL A 171 -0.97 14.81 -20.06
C VAL A 171 -0.63 15.90 -21.08
#